data_AF-A0A2R6KKB5-F1
#
_entry.id   AF-A0A2R6KKB5-F1
#
_cell.length_a   1.000
_cell.length_b   1.000
_cell.length_c   1.000
_cell.angle_alpha   90.00
_cell.angle_beta   90.00
_cell.angle_gamma   90.00
#
_symmetry.space_group_name_H-M   'P 1'
#
loop_
_entity.id
_entity.type
_entity.pdbx_description
1 polymer ?
#
loop_
_entity_poly.entity_id
_entity_poly.type
_entity_poly.pdbx_seq_one_letter_code
_entity_poly.pdbx_strand_id
1 'polypeptide(L)' 'MSDQRSTATREEPESGGEPQTFGRCTECGTVYPAQIAPGGEVRPVGTDGTCHCGNDEFATPTGE' A
#
# COMPACT_ATOMS: atom_id res chain seq x y z
N MET A 1 2.54 10.77 44.01
CA MET A 1 3.21 9.65 43.32
C MET A 1 2.90 9.75 41.85
N SER A 2 3.94 9.79 41.04
CA SER A 2 3.90 9.93 39.59
C SER A 2 3.69 8.56 38.97
N ASP A 3 2.54 8.30 38.35
CA ASP A 3 2.39 7.10 37.54
C ASP A 3 1.65 7.38 36.23
N GLN A 4 2.51 7.50 35.21
CA GLN A 4 2.39 6.81 33.92
C GLN A 4 1.52 7.44 32.83
N ARG A 5 2.22 8.28 32.03
CA ARG A 5 2.00 8.54 30.60
C ARG A 5 1.36 7.35 29.91
N SER A 6 0.10 7.48 29.52
CA SER A 6 -0.52 6.64 28.50
C SER A 6 0.22 6.89 27.20
N THR A 7 1.19 6.02 26.91
CA THR A 7 1.77 5.88 25.59
C THR A 7 0.61 5.57 24.66
N ALA A 8 0.29 6.52 23.78
CA ALA A 8 -0.53 6.26 22.63
C ALA A 8 0.07 5.04 21.92
N THR A 9 -0.53 3.87 22.11
CA THR A 9 -0.47 2.83 21.10
C THR A 9 -1.35 3.36 19.98
N ARG A 10 -0.79 4.30 19.22
CA ARG A 10 -1.27 4.51 17.87
C ARG A 10 -0.91 3.19 17.21
N GLU A 11 -1.89 2.30 17.15
CA GLU A 11 -1.91 1.22 16.18
C GLU A 11 -1.74 1.97 14.86
N GLU A 12 -0.48 2.11 14.43
CA GLU A 12 -0.15 2.67 13.14
C GLU A 12 -0.96 1.80 12.20
N PRO A 13 -1.94 2.36 11.47
CA PRO A 13 -2.73 1.55 10.55
C PRO A 13 -1.69 0.86 9.70
N GLU A 14 -1.68 -0.46 9.79
CA GLU A 14 -0.74 -1.36 9.14
C GLU A 14 -0.84 -1.09 7.65
N SER A 15 -0.11 -0.07 7.22
CA SER A 15 -0.23 0.56 5.92
C SER A 15 0.51 -0.35 4.96
N GLY A 16 -0.15 -1.44 4.61
CA GLY A 16 0.19 -2.31 3.49
C GLY A 16 1.57 -2.95 3.55
N GLY A 17 2.00 -3.51 4.68
CA GLY A 17 3.17 -4.40 4.73
C GLY A 17 4.47 -3.89 4.08
N GLU A 18 5.40 -4.80 3.81
CA GLU A 18 6.62 -4.50 3.06
C GLU A 18 6.34 -4.65 1.55
N PRO A 19 6.76 -3.67 0.71
CA PRO A 19 6.51 -3.75 -0.72
C PRO A 19 7.34 -4.88 -1.36
N GLN A 20 6.66 -5.76 -2.08
CA GLN A 20 7.26 -6.93 -2.73
C GLN A 20 7.59 -6.65 -4.21
N THR A 21 6.87 -5.74 -4.85
CA THR A 21 6.97 -5.41 -6.28
C THR A 21 6.58 -3.96 -6.53
N PHE A 22 6.48 -3.57 -7.80
CA PHE A 22 5.84 -2.34 -8.23
C PHE A 22 4.51 -2.64 -8.90
N GLY A 23 3.52 -1.77 -8.68
CA GLY A 23 2.22 -1.80 -9.33
C GLY A 23 2.02 -0.55 -10.15
N ARG A 24 1.63 -0.69 -11.41
CA ARG A 24 1.25 0.40 -12.30
C ARG A 24 -0.26 0.52 -12.34
N CYS A 25 -0.76 1.71 -12.03
CA CYS A 25 -2.17 2.06 -12.19
C CYS A 25 -2.58 1.88 -13.65
N THR A 26 -3.64 1.12 -13.91
CA THR A 26 -4.11 0.84 -15.28
C THR A 26 -4.71 2.07 -15.95
N GLU A 27 -5.25 3.01 -15.18
CA GLU A 27 -5.86 4.23 -15.71
C GLU A 27 -4.85 5.35 -15.99
N CYS A 28 -4.17 5.88 -14.98
CA CYS A 28 -3.25 7.02 -15.15
C CYS A 28 -1.79 6.61 -15.43
N GLY A 29 -1.45 5.34 -15.29
CA GLY A 29 -0.09 4.83 -15.53
C GLY A 29 0.92 5.12 -14.41
N THR A 30 0.52 5.74 -13.30
CA THR A 30 1.39 6.00 -12.15
C THR A 30 1.87 4.69 -11.52
N VAL A 31 3.15 4.62 -11.15
CA VAL A 31 3.77 3.44 -10.54
C VAL A 31 3.93 3.66 -9.04
N TYR A 32 3.51 2.68 -8.25
CA TYR A 32 3.64 2.66 -6.79
C TYR A 32 4.40 1.42 -6.34
N PRO A 33 5.10 1.47 -5.19
CA PRO A 33 5.45 0.25 -4.47
C PRO A 33 4.16 -0.53 -4.18
N ALA A 34 4.17 -1.83 -4.42
CA ALA A 34 3.01 -2.69 -4.29
C ALA A 34 3.36 -4.04 -3.67
N GLN A 35 2.37 -4.67 -3.07
CA GLN A 35 2.42 -6.03 -2.56
C GLN A 35 1.56 -6.94 -3.44
N ILE A 36 1.96 -8.22 -3.53
CA ILE A 36 1.17 -9.24 -4.21
C ILE A 36 0.37 -9.98 -3.14
N ALA A 37 -0.95 -9.87 -3.18
CA ALA A 37 -1.83 -10.58 -2.28
C ALA A 37 -1.80 -12.10 -2.57
N PRO A 38 -2.12 -12.96 -1.59
CA PRO A 38 -2.32 -14.39 -1.84
C PRO A 38 -3.51 -14.58 -2.79
N GLY A 39 -3.21 -14.76 -4.07
CA GLY A 39 -4.19 -14.71 -5.17
C GLY A 39 -3.66 -14.00 -6.43
N GLY A 40 -2.54 -13.28 -6.32
CA GLY A 40 -1.90 -12.59 -7.44
C GLY A 40 -2.38 -11.15 -7.65
N GLU A 41 -3.30 -10.65 -6.81
CA GLU A 41 -3.77 -9.27 -6.87
C GLU A 41 -2.65 -8.30 -6.46
N VAL A 42 -2.44 -7.25 -7.25
CA VAL A 42 -1.43 -6.22 -7.00
C VAL A 42 -2.06 -5.09 -6.22
N ARG A 43 -1.56 -4.84 -5.02
CA ARG A 43 -2.10 -3.84 -4.09
C ARG A 43 -1.03 -2.79 -3.80
N PRO A 44 -1.25 -1.50 -4.08
CA PRO A 44 -0.28 -0.46 -3.76
C PRO A 44 -0.06 -0.37 -2.24
N VAL A 45 1.17 -0.04 -1.85
CA VAL A 45 1.61 0.18 -0.47
C VAL A 45 1.78 1.67 -0.24
N GLY A 46 1.35 2.15 0.92
CA GLY A 46 1.38 3.57 1.26
C GLY A 46 0.32 4.42 0.56
N THR A 47 -0.59 3.77 -0.19
CA THR A 47 -1.87 4.33 -0.57
C THR A 47 -2.96 3.47 0.09
N ASP A 48 -4.13 4.02 0.40
CA ASP A 48 -5.26 3.29 0.99
C ASP A 48 -5.89 2.26 0.01
N GLY A 49 -5.09 1.63 -0.85
CA GLY A 49 -5.52 0.72 -1.92
C GLY A 49 -5.82 1.43 -3.25
N THR A 50 -5.86 2.75 -3.28
CA THR A 50 -6.25 3.55 -4.45
C THR A 50 -5.12 4.44 -4.96
N CYS A 51 -5.13 4.70 -6.27
CA CYS A 51 -4.28 5.70 -6.90
C CYS A 51 -4.78 7.12 -6.59
N HIS A 52 -3.90 8.13 -6.71
CA HIS A 52 -4.30 9.55 -6.63
C HIS A 52 -5.40 9.95 -7.64
N CYS A 53 -5.50 9.24 -8.78
CA CYS A 53 -6.51 9.51 -9.78
C CYS A 53 -7.90 8.94 -9.43
N GLY A 54 -8.01 8.15 -8.35
CA GLY A 54 -9.24 7.49 -7.92
C GLY A 54 -9.38 6.03 -8.35
N ASN A 55 -8.50 5.53 -9.22
CA ASN A 55 -8.50 4.14 -9.69
C ASN A 55 -7.86 3.19 -8.66
N ASP A 56 -8.49 2.04 -8.42
CA ASP A 56 -8.00 0.96 -7.55
C ASP A 56 -7.41 -0.24 -8.31
N GLU A 57 -7.45 -0.22 -9.64
CA GLU A 57 -6.92 -1.31 -10.47
C GLU A 57 -5.42 -1.12 -10.77
N PHE A 58 -4.60 -2.08 -10.36
CA PHE A 58 -3.16 -2.08 -10.60
C PHE A 58 -2.70 -3.37 -11.30
N ALA A 59 -1.76 -3.21 -12.22
CA ALA A 59 -1.08 -4.32 -12.88
C ALA A 59 0.41 -4.30 -12.53
N THR A 60 1.07 -5.45 -12.54
CA THR A 60 2.54 -5.46 -12.50
C THR A 60 3.07 -4.78 -13.76
N PRO A 61 4.11 -3.92 -13.67
CA PRO A 61 4.85 -3.51 -14.84
C PRO A 61 5.56 -4.76 -15.34
N THR A 62 5.02 -5.43 -16.37
CA THR A 62 5.70 -6.53 -17.05
C THR A 62 7.10 -6.06 -17.40
N GLY A 63 8.11 -6.67 -16.79
CA GLY A 63 9.49 -6.47 -17.19
C GLY A 63 9.66 -6.95 -18.62
N GLU A 64 10.02 -6.04 -19.52
CA GLU A 64 10.62 -6.37 -20.81
C GLU A 64 12.00 -7.02 -20.61
#